data_AF-A0A8R1EWV2-F1
#
_entry.id   AF-A0A8R1EWV2-F1
#
_cell.length_a   1.000
_cell.length_b   1.000
_cell.length_c   1.000
_cell.angle_alpha   90.00
_cell.angle_beta   90.00
_cell.angle_gamma   90.00
#
_symmetry.space_group_name_H-M   'P 1'
#
loop_
_entity.id
_entity.type
_entity.pdbx_description
1 polymer ?
#
loop_
_entity_poly.entity_id
_entity_poly.type
_entity_poly.pdbx_seq_one_letter_code
_entity_poly.pdbx_strand_id
1 'polypeptide(L)'
;MKRKQYDLNFKKMVVAKGKEIGNMTAVARQHELDPKMVLRWAKELNRKDLDQLNGASIKQAKFVPTAADYAELVKENEKLKKLFAEQALERDILKDLLKKTNPHLRIK
;
A
#
# COMPACT_ATOMS: atom_id res chain seq x y z
N MET A 1 20.04 24.85 -2.30
CA MET A 1 19.03 23.98 -1.66
C MET A 1 19.10 22.58 -2.28
N LYS A 2 19.25 21.51 -1.47
CA LYS A 2 19.14 20.13 -1.98
C LYS A 2 17.66 19.76 -2.13
N ARG A 3 17.26 19.28 -3.31
CA ARG A 3 15.90 18.79 -3.55
C ARG A 3 15.72 17.44 -2.84
N LYS A 4 14.71 17.32 -1.98
CA LYS A 4 14.34 16.05 -1.34
C LYS A 4 13.78 15.11 -2.40
N GLN A 5 14.47 14.00 -2.66
CA GLN A 5 13.99 12.94 -3.53
C GLN A 5 13.27 11.89 -2.70
N TYR A 6 12.16 11.38 -3.22
CA TYR A 6 11.35 10.34 -2.60
C TYR A 6 11.43 9.09 -3.46
N ASP A 7 11.55 7.95 -2.81
CA ASP A 7 11.56 6.65 -3.46
C ASP A 7 10.25 6.36 -4.22
N LEU A 8 10.33 5.57 -5.29
CA LEU A 8 9.19 5.21 -6.12
C LEU A 8 8.14 4.42 -5.34
N ASN A 9 8.55 3.50 -4.46
CA ASN A 9 7.61 2.70 -3.67
C ASN A 9 6.84 3.58 -2.69
N PHE A 10 7.53 4.53 -2.05
CA PHE A 10 6.90 5.51 -1.17
C PHE A 10 5.85 6.34 -1.92
N LYS A 11 6.18 6.85 -3.11
CA LYS A 11 5.22 7.60 -3.95
C LYS A 11 4.00 6.75 -4.31
N LYS A 12 4.19 5.48 -4.69
CA LYS A 12 3.10 4.54 -5.00
C LYS A 12 2.20 4.30 -3.80
N MET A 13 2.78 4.03 -2.62
CA MET A 13 2.04 3.82 -1.37
C MET A 13 1.16 5.02 -1.00
N VAL A 14 1.74 6.23 -1.01
CA VAL A 14 1.02 7.47 -0.68
C VAL A 14 -0.14 7.71 -1.64
N VAL A 15 0.08 7.52 -2.95
CA VAL A 15 -0.97 7.69 -3.97
C VAL A 15 -2.05 6.62 -3.86
N ALA A 16 -1.70 5.36 -3.60
CA ALA A 16 -2.65 4.26 -3.42
C ALA A 16 -3.58 4.54 -2.23
N LYS A 17 -3.01 4.88 -1.07
CA LYS A 17 -3.76 5.24 0.14
C LYS A 17 -4.67 6.46 -0.11
N GLY A 18 -4.17 7.45 -0.85
CA GLY A 18 -4.98 8.62 -1.23
C GLY A 18 -6.14 8.28 -2.16
N LYS A 19 -6.00 7.27 -3.05
CA LYS A 19 -7.09 6.77 -3.91
C LYS A 19 -8.11 5.96 -3.10
N GLU A 20 -7.65 5.09 -2.20
CA GLU A 20 -8.52 4.27 -1.33
C GLU A 20 -9.41 5.13 -0.44
N ILE A 21 -8.84 6.17 0.18
CA ILE A 21 -9.55 7.09 1.06
C ILE A 21 -10.38 8.12 0.24
N GLY A 22 -10.04 8.31 -1.03
CA GLY A 22 -10.62 9.36 -1.88
C GLY A 22 -10.16 10.79 -1.52
N ASN A 23 -9.17 10.93 -0.63
CA ASN A 23 -8.67 12.24 -0.18
C ASN A 23 -7.14 12.30 -0.17
N MET A 24 -6.57 12.79 -1.28
CA MET A 24 -5.13 12.97 -1.47
C MET A 24 -4.51 14.00 -0.53
N THR A 25 -5.27 15.04 -0.19
CA THR A 25 -4.79 16.16 0.64
C THR A 25 -4.58 15.73 2.08
N ALA A 26 -5.50 14.93 2.63
CA ALA A 26 -5.39 14.40 3.98
C ALA A 26 -4.15 13.50 4.12
N VAL A 27 -3.94 12.58 3.15
CA VAL A 27 -2.78 11.69 3.14
C VAL A 27 -1.48 12.46 2.95
N ALA A 28 -1.46 13.50 2.10
CA ALA A 28 -0.28 14.36 1.94
C ALA A 28 0.13 15.00 3.28
N ARG A 29 -0.83 15.57 4.02
CA ARG A 29 -0.57 16.19 5.34
C ARG A 29 -0.06 15.18 6.37
N GLN A 30 -0.59 13.95 6.38
CA GLN A 30 -0.10 12.88 7.26
C GLN A 30 1.38 12.55 7.05
N HIS A 31 1.89 12.77 5.84
CA HIS A 31 3.28 12.50 5.47
C HIS A 31 4.12 13.78 5.32
N GLU A 32 3.62 14.92 5.79
CA GLU A 32 4.28 16.24 5.68
C GLU A 32 4.64 16.61 4.23
N LEU A 33 3.78 16.22 3.29
CA LEU A 33 3.92 16.49 1.86
C LEU A 33 2.99 17.61 1.43
N ASP A 34 3.44 18.37 0.43
CA ASP A 34 2.56 19.28 -0.28
C ASP A 34 1.50 18.48 -1.08
N PRO A 35 0.20 18.76 -0.92
CA PRO A 35 -0.87 18.07 -1.65
C PRO A 35 -0.73 18.12 -3.18
N LYS A 36 -0.22 19.23 -3.74
CA LYS A 36 0.06 19.36 -5.18
C LYS A 36 1.12 18.38 -5.63
N MET A 37 2.06 18.05 -4.75
CA MET A 37 3.12 17.07 -5.03
C MET A 37 2.54 15.66 -5.18
N VAL A 38 1.63 15.27 -4.28
CA VAL A 38 0.95 13.97 -4.34
C VAL A 38 0.02 13.88 -5.55
N LEU A 39 -0.72 14.94 -5.87
CA LEU A 39 -1.54 15.03 -7.09
C LEU A 39 -0.69 14.91 -8.36
N ARG A 40 0.51 15.50 -8.37
CA ARG A 40 1.46 15.35 -9.48
C ARG A 40 1.93 13.90 -9.61
N TRP A 41 2.30 13.26 -8.51
CA TRP A 41 2.69 11.84 -8.52
C TRP A 41 1.55 10.93 -9.00
N ALA A 42 0.30 11.21 -8.62
CA ALA A 42 -0.85 10.45 -9.10
C ALA A 42 -1.01 10.54 -10.63
N LYS A 43 -0.73 11.71 -11.22
CA LYS A 43 -0.70 11.89 -12.68
C LYS A 43 0.48 11.18 -13.31
N GLU A 44 1.69 11.34 -12.77
CA GLU A 44 2.91 10.68 -13.25
C GLU A 44 2.77 9.15 -13.23
N LEU A 45 2.22 8.57 -12.16
CA LEU A 45 2.01 7.11 -12.04
C LEU A 45 0.88 6.57 -12.91
N ASN A 46 -0.08 7.41 -13.33
CA ASN A 46 -1.17 7.03 -14.24
C ASN A 46 -0.78 7.13 -15.72
N ARG A 47 0.32 7.82 -16.06
CA ARG A 47 0.81 7.91 -17.44
C ARG A 47 1.41 6.57 -17.86
N LYS A 48 0.67 5.83 -18.72
CA LYS A 48 1.13 4.58 -19.35
C LYS A 48 2.35 4.79 -20.26
N ASP A 49 2.59 6.03 -20.63
CA ASP A 49 3.57 6.55 -21.56
C ASP A 49 4.97 6.70 -20.95
N LEU A 50 5.13 6.72 -19.62
CA LEU A 50 6.45 6.70 -18.98
C LEU A 50 7.17 5.35 -19.09
N ASP A 51 6.44 4.27 -19.32
CA ASP A 51 6.99 2.94 -19.63
C ASP A 51 7.56 2.89 -21.07
N GLN A 52 7.13 3.82 -21.94
CA GLN A 52 7.53 3.89 -23.35
C GLN A 52 8.58 4.99 -23.63
N LEU A 53 8.64 6.05 -22.81
CA LEU A 53 9.50 7.22 -23.06
C LEU A 53 10.87 7.17 -22.38
N ASN A 54 11.09 6.26 -21.43
CA ASN A 54 12.42 6.02 -20.89
C ASN A 54 13.16 5.02 -21.79
N GLY A 55 13.70 5.50 -22.91
CA GLY A 55 14.57 4.75 -23.84
C GLY A 55 15.91 4.26 -23.25
N ALA A 56 16.07 4.36 -21.94
CA ALA A 56 17.00 3.57 -21.15
C ALA A 56 16.16 2.64 -20.27
N SER A 57 15.34 1.79 -20.91
CA SER A 57 14.67 0.69 -20.26
C SER A 57 15.75 -0.02 -19.46
N ILE A 58 15.77 0.23 -18.15
CA ILE A 58 16.50 -0.59 -17.21
C ILE A 58 16.10 -1.97 -17.65
N LYS A 59 17.07 -2.73 -18.18
CA LYS A 59 16.94 -4.16 -18.33
C LYS A 59 16.72 -4.60 -16.89
N GLN A 60 15.48 -4.52 -16.41
CA GLN A 60 15.04 -5.25 -15.25
C GLN A 60 15.34 -6.65 -15.71
N ALA A 61 16.47 -7.18 -15.27
CA ALA A 61 16.80 -8.57 -15.46
C ALA A 61 15.52 -9.26 -15.05
N LYS A 62 14.86 -9.92 -16.01
CA LYS A 62 13.62 -10.64 -15.74
C LYS A 62 13.96 -11.50 -14.54
N PHE A 63 13.43 -11.16 -13.37
CA PHE A 63 13.71 -11.92 -12.17
C PHE A 63 13.08 -13.27 -12.45
N VAL A 64 13.92 -14.25 -12.76
CA VAL A 64 13.51 -15.62 -12.97
C VAL A 64 13.57 -16.23 -11.58
N PRO A 65 12.44 -16.41 -10.89
CA PRO A 65 12.47 -16.89 -9.52
C PRO A 65 12.98 -18.33 -9.54
N THR A 66 13.96 -18.61 -8.69
CA THR A 66 14.52 -19.94 -8.51
C THR A 66 13.56 -20.78 -7.68
N ALA A 67 13.65 -22.10 -7.74
CA ALA A 67 12.87 -22.99 -6.88
C ALA A 67 13.02 -22.68 -5.38
N ALA A 68 14.20 -22.19 -4.96
CA ALA A 68 14.44 -21.72 -3.59
C ALA A 68 13.62 -20.47 -3.25
N ASP A 69 13.56 -19.48 -4.15
CA ASP A 69 12.77 -18.26 -3.97
C ASP A 69 11.27 -18.58 -3.84
N TYR A 70 10.78 -19.57 -4.60
CA TYR A 70 9.40 -20.06 -4.45
C TYR A 70 9.16 -20.74 -3.10
N ALA A 71 10.10 -21.54 -2.61
CA ALA A 71 9.97 -22.20 -1.31
C ALA A 71 9.94 -21.19 -0.15
N GLU A 72 10.77 -20.15 -0.22
CA GLU A 72 10.75 -19.04 0.74
C GLU A 72 9.44 -18.24 0.65
N LEU A 73 8.98 -17.94 -0.57
CA LEU A 73 7.72 -17.24 -0.78
C LEU A 73 6.52 -18.02 -0.23
N VAL A 74 6.49 -19.34 -0.40
CA VAL A 74 5.43 -20.20 0.15
C VAL A 74 5.45 -20.17 1.68
N LYS A 75 6.64 -20.29 2.31
CA LYS A 75 6.77 -20.20 3.77
C LYS A 75 6.28 -18.85 4.31
N GLU A 76 6.66 -17.76 3.65
CA GLU A 76 6.22 -16.42 4.05
C GLU A 76 4.71 -16.26 3.85
N ASN A 77 4.15 -16.82 2.77
CA ASN A 77 2.72 -16.80 2.50
C ASN A 77 1.92 -17.56 3.57
N GLU A 78 2.40 -18.74 3.99
CA GLU A 78 1.77 -19.50 5.07
C GLU A 78 1.82 -18.76 6.40
N LYS A 79 2.95 -18.13 6.73
CA LYS A 79 3.11 -17.30 7.93
C LYS A 79 2.14 -16.12 7.92
N LEU A 80 2.04 -15.40 6.80
CA LEU A 80 1.13 -14.27 6.65
C LEU A 80 -0.34 -14.70 6.75
N LYS A 81 -0.72 -15.85 6.17
CA LYS A 81 -2.08 -16.41 6.30
C LYS A 81 -2.44 -16.70 7.76
N LYS A 82 -1.52 -17.27 8.54
CA LYS A 82 -1.74 -17.53 9.97
C LYS A 82 -1.94 -16.23 10.75
N LEU A 83 -1.04 -15.27 10.59
CA LEU A 83 -1.13 -13.97 11.25
C LEU A 83 -2.44 -13.24 10.87
N PHE A 84 -2.83 -13.30 9.61
CA PHE A 84 -4.07 -12.68 9.15
C PHE A 84 -5.31 -13.37 9.75
N ALA A 85 -5.31 -14.71 9.85
CA ALA A 85 -6.40 -15.44 10.48
C ALA A 85 -6.53 -15.10 11.97
N GLU A 86 -5.41 -15.00 12.68
CA GLU A 86 -5.38 -14.58 14.09
C GLU A 86 -5.93 -13.16 14.27
N GLN A 87 -5.48 -12.20 13.45
CA GLN A 87 -5.97 -10.83 13.48
C GLN A 87 -7.47 -10.72 13.12
N ALA A 88 -7.93 -11.53 12.17
CA ALA A 88 -9.35 -11.57 11.80
C ALA A 88 -10.20 -12.12 12.95
N LEU A 89 -9.75 -13.19 13.61
CA LEU A 89 -10.42 -13.77 14.77
C LEU A 89 -10.49 -12.78 15.93
N GLU A 90 -9.37 -12.13 16.26
CA GLU A 90 -9.31 -11.11 17.31
C GLU A 90 -10.30 -9.97 17.02
N ARG A 91 -10.31 -9.48 15.77
CA ARG A 91 -11.24 -8.42 15.36
C ARG A 91 -12.70 -8.85 15.51
N ASP A 92 -13.02 -10.09 15.17
CA ASP A 92 -14.40 -10.59 15.26
C ASP A 92 -14.84 -10.77 16.72
N ILE A 93 -13.95 -11.25 17.59
CA ILE A 93 -14.19 -11.31 19.04
C ILE A 93 -14.40 -9.90 19.61
N LEU A 94 -13.54 -8.93 19.26
CA LEU A 94 -13.67 -7.55 19.71
C LEU A 94 -14.98 -6.91 19.24
N LYS A 95 -15.40 -7.18 18.00
CA LYS A 95 -16.72 -6.73 17.50
C LYS A 95 -17.87 -7.35 18.28
N ASP A 96 -17.80 -8.62 18.61
CA ASP A 96 -18.83 -9.31 19.39
C ASP A 96 -18.91 -8.77 20.83
N LEU A 97 -17.76 -8.57 21.48
CA LEU A 97 -17.67 -7.94 22.80
C LEU A 97 -18.23 -6.52 22.78
N LEU A 98 -17.90 -5.72 21.77
CA LEU A 98 -18.41 -4.36 21.66
C LEU A 98 -19.94 -4.33 21.50
N LYS A 99 -20.51 -5.25 20.73
CA LYS A 99 -21.97 -5.42 20.58
C LYS A 99 -22.63 -5.84 21.90
N LYS A 100 -22.02 -6.77 22.63
CA LYS A 100 -22.54 -7.24 23.93
C LYS A 100 -22.51 -6.16 25.00
N THR A 101 -21.42 -5.41 25.10
CA THR A 101 -21.26 -4.34 26.10
C THR A 101 -22.12 -3.12 25.76
N ASN A 102 -22.34 -2.82 24.48
CA ASN A 102 -23.06 -1.64 24.03
C ASN A 102 -24.17 -1.97 23.02
N PRO A 103 -25.26 -2.62 23.44
CA PRO A 103 -26.33 -3.07 22.54
C PRO A 103 -27.07 -1.93 21.83
N HIS A 104 -26.97 -0.69 22.33
CA HIS A 104 -27.55 0.50 21.72
C HIS A 104 -26.72 1.05 20.55
N LEU A 105 -25.46 0.63 20.40
CA LEU A 105 -24.62 1.04 19.28
C LEU A 105 -24.99 0.22 18.04
N ARG A 106 -25.55 0.87 17.01
CA ARG A 106 -25.78 0.27 15.69
C ARG A 106 -24.45 0.11 14.95
N ILE A 107 -23.71 -0.94 15.27
CA ILE A 107 -22.45 -1.29 14.60
C ILE A 107 -22.82 -2.07 13.32
N LYS A 108 -22.73 -1.42 12.16
CA LYS A 108 -22.89 -2.04 10.83
C LYS A 108 -21.67 -2.88 10.45
#